data_AF-A0A6M1L294-F1
#
_entry.id   AF-A0A6M1L294-F1
#
_cell.length_a   1.000
_cell.length_b   1.000
_cell.length_c   1.000
_cell.angle_alpha   90.00
_cell.angle_beta   90.00
_cell.angle_gamma   90.00
#
_symmetry.space_group_name_H-M   'P 1'
#
loop_
_entity.id
_entity.type
_entity.pdbx_description
1 polymer ?
#
loop_
_entity_poly.entity_id
_entity_poly.type
_entity_poly.pdbx_seq_one_letter_code
_entity_poly.pdbx_strand_id
1 'polypeptide(L)'
;MTFTRAITASDVLGRYGADPRVARLLDRDEANSKYAATAQEGSMLRAGSLCMWSFCFEEHGITGAMSGTCTTLSEGTETLSVLRGADGMNSFAHWRDGRRVERFEPGMTFTKPQPPHPWWDAVEVHLAYVLRRIRG
;
A
#
# COMPACT_ATOMS: atom_id res chain seq x y z
N MET A 1 -0.67 -2.08 -2.20
CA MET A 1 -1.07 -0.66 -2.30
C MET A 1 -0.64 0.07 -1.04
N THR A 2 -0.11 1.28 -1.18
CA THR A 2 0.30 2.11 -0.05
C THR A 2 -0.46 3.43 -0.04
N PHE A 3 -0.61 4.02 1.14
CA PHE A 3 -1.08 5.39 1.36
C PHE A 3 -0.06 6.08 2.25
N THR A 4 0.46 7.23 1.83
CA THR A 4 1.42 8.03 2.59
C THR A 4 0.89 9.43 2.77
N ARG A 5 0.90 9.90 4.02
CA ARG A 5 0.27 11.16 4.39
C ARG A 5 1.16 12.36 4.06
N ALA A 6 0.53 13.48 3.72
CA ALA A 6 1.14 14.82 3.63
C ALA A 6 2.38 14.92 2.71
N ILE A 7 2.45 14.06 1.68
CA ILE A 7 3.43 14.16 0.59
C ILE A 7 2.71 14.06 -0.75
N THR A 8 3.35 14.47 -1.84
CA THR A 8 2.75 14.42 -3.18
C THR A 8 2.84 13.02 -3.80
N ALA A 9 2.03 12.74 -4.82
CA ALA A 9 2.16 11.51 -5.62
C ALA A 9 3.56 11.39 -6.27
N SER A 10 4.18 12.52 -6.65
CA SER A 10 5.56 12.55 -7.16
C SER A 10 6.57 12.12 -6.10
N ASP A 11 6.42 12.60 -4.86
CA ASP A 11 7.28 12.19 -3.74
C ASP A 11 7.13 10.70 -3.46
N VAL A 12 5.90 10.17 -3.52
CA VAL A 12 5.65 8.73 -3.37
C VAL A 12 6.41 7.93 -4.43
N LEU A 13 6.32 8.30 -5.71
CA LEU A 13 7.07 7.62 -6.79
C LEU A 13 8.58 7.66 -6.54
N GLY A 14 9.11 8.83 -6.14
CA GLY A 14 10.52 8.97 -5.77
C GLY A 14 10.93 8.07 -4.62
N ARG A 15 10.11 7.94 -3.57
CA ARG A 15 10.36 7.06 -2.42
C ARG A 15 10.25 5.56 -2.75
N TYR A 16 9.57 5.20 -3.84
CA TYR A 16 9.62 3.85 -4.41
C TYR A 16 10.91 3.59 -5.23
N GLY A 17 11.73 4.61 -5.47
CA GLY A 17 12.91 4.53 -6.33
C GLY A 17 12.63 4.77 -7.82
N ALA A 18 11.41 5.19 -8.17
CA ALA A 18 11.08 5.57 -9.55
C ALA A 18 11.47 7.03 -9.83
N ASP A 19 11.74 7.35 -11.10
CA ASP A 19 11.93 8.75 -11.52
C ASP A 19 10.55 9.37 -11.85
N PRO A 20 10.03 10.31 -11.04
CA PRO A 20 8.72 10.90 -11.29
C PRO A 20 8.69 11.77 -12.57
N ARG A 21 9.85 12.20 -13.10
CA ARG A 21 9.91 13.04 -14.31
C ARG A 21 9.54 12.28 -15.58
N VAL A 22 9.66 10.94 -15.55
CA VAL A 22 9.25 10.07 -16.67
C VAL A 22 7.85 9.48 -16.46
N ALA A 23 7.22 9.76 -15.32
CA ALA A 23 5.84 9.35 -15.08
C ALA A 23 4.90 10.06 -16.04
N ARG A 24 3.94 9.33 -16.57
CA ARG A 24 2.98 9.83 -17.55
C ARG A 24 1.59 9.27 -17.27
N LEU A 25 0.58 10.05 -17.58
CA LEU A 25 -0.79 9.56 -17.60
C LEU A 25 -0.93 8.57 -18.75
N LEU A 26 -1.40 7.37 -18.42
CA LEU A 26 -1.67 6.30 -19.36
C LEU A 26 -3.01 5.70 -18.98
N ASP A 27 -3.76 5.26 -19.98
CA ASP A 27 -4.84 4.34 -19.72
C ASP A 27 -4.30 2.94 -19.34
N ARG A 28 -5.22 2.00 -19.11
CA ARG A 28 -4.83 0.64 -18.71
C ARG A 28 -4.10 -0.12 -19.83
N ASP A 29 -4.58 0.00 -21.06
CA ASP A 29 -4.07 -0.78 -22.19
C ASP A 29 -2.71 -0.28 -22.66
N GLU A 30 -2.51 1.05 -22.66
CA GLU A 30 -1.22 1.68 -22.92
C GLU A 30 -0.18 1.28 -21.86
N ALA A 31 -0.57 1.27 -20.59
CA ALA A 31 0.31 0.87 -19.49
C ALA A 31 0.72 -0.60 -19.59
N ASN A 32 -0.25 -1.50 -19.84
CA ASN A 32 0.00 -2.92 -20.02
C ASN A 32 0.89 -3.22 -21.23
N SER A 33 0.65 -2.54 -22.37
CA SER A 33 1.44 -2.69 -23.59
C SER A 33 2.91 -2.28 -23.36
N LYS A 34 3.13 -1.20 -22.60
CA LYS A 34 4.48 -0.74 -22.25
C LYS A 34 5.17 -1.70 -21.28
N TYR A 35 4.46 -2.21 -20.28
CA TYR A 35 5.00 -3.20 -19.34
C TYR A 35 5.37 -4.51 -20.04
N ALA A 36 4.56 -4.98 -21.00
CA ALA A 36 4.90 -6.15 -21.80
C ALA A 36 6.21 -5.98 -22.60
N ALA A 37 6.51 -4.74 -23.02
CA ALA A 37 7.74 -4.42 -23.75
C ALA A 37 9.00 -4.38 -22.87
N THR A 38 8.89 -4.31 -21.54
CA THR A 38 10.04 -4.27 -20.61
C THR A 38 10.48 -5.67 -20.14
N ALA A 39 10.15 -6.72 -20.88
CA ALA A 39 10.32 -8.12 -20.45
C ALA A 39 9.66 -8.43 -19.09
N GLN A 40 8.69 -7.61 -18.66
CA GLN A 40 7.98 -7.74 -17.38
C GLN A 40 8.92 -7.70 -16.16
N GLU A 41 10.02 -6.96 -16.25
CA GLU A 41 10.91 -6.72 -15.11
C GLU A 41 10.37 -5.59 -14.21
N GLY A 42 10.44 -5.81 -12.89
CA GLY A 42 10.07 -4.82 -11.88
C GLY A 42 8.56 -4.69 -11.66
N SER A 43 8.15 -3.53 -11.15
CA SER A 43 6.75 -3.23 -10.84
C SER A 43 6.24 -2.07 -11.68
N MET A 44 4.96 -2.13 -12.05
CA MET A 44 4.26 -0.98 -12.63
C MET A 44 3.56 -0.20 -11.53
N LEU A 45 3.95 1.07 -11.34
CA LEU A 45 3.45 1.94 -10.29
C LEU A 45 2.41 2.93 -10.82
N ARG A 46 1.29 3.06 -10.10
CA ARG A 46 0.28 4.10 -10.33
C ARG A 46 0.11 4.91 -9.06
N ALA A 47 0.46 6.19 -9.11
CA ALA A 47 0.34 7.09 -7.98
C ALA A 47 -0.76 8.15 -8.18
N GLY A 48 -1.34 8.59 -7.09
CA GLY A 48 -2.34 9.65 -7.07
C GLY A 48 -2.52 10.22 -5.68
N SER A 49 -3.47 11.15 -5.52
CA SER A 49 -3.78 11.78 -4.23
C SER A 49 -5.26 11.69 -3.91
N LEU A 50 -5.55 11.55 -2.62
CA LEU A 50 -6.88 11.50 -2.01
C LEU A 50 -6.82 12.29 -0.69
N CYS A 51 -7.39 13.50 -0.69
CA CYS A 51 -7.31 14.42 0.45
C CYS A 51 -5.85 14.60 0.92
N MET A 52 -5.56 14.29 2.19
CA MET A 52 -4.23 14.41 2.78
C MET A 52 -3.31 13.21 2.52
N TRP A 53 -3.76 12.23 1.74
CA TRP A 53 -3.01 11.02 1.43
C TRP A 53 -2.60 11.03 -0.04
N SER A 54 -1.37 10.62 -0.31
CA SER A 54 -0.98 10.16 -1.64
C SER A 54 -0.89 8.64 -1.61
N PHE A 55 -1.34 7.98 -2.66
CA PHE A 55 -1.37 6.52 -2.74
C PHE A 55 -0.49 6.02 -3.89
N CYS A 56 -0.01 4.78 -3.76
CA CYS A 56 0.58 4.03 -4.86
C CYS A 56 -0.05 2.65 -4.96
N PHE A 57 -0.67 2.39 -6.10
CA PHE A 57 -1.06 1.05 -6.51
C PHE A 57 0.09 0.43 -7.30
N GLU A 58 0.43 -0.81 -6.96
CA GLU A 58 1.53 -1.55 -7.55
C GLU A 58 0.94 -2.74 -8.30
N GLU A 59 1.24 -2.84 -9.59
CA GLU A 59 0.94 -4.00 -10.42
C GLU A 59 2.23 -4.81 -10.62
N HIS A 60 2.09 -6.13 -10.64
CA HIS A 60 3.18 -7.10 -10.85
C HIS A 60 4.32 -7.08 -9.81
N GLY A 61 4.11 -6.45 -8.65
CA GLY A 61 5.09 -6.46 -7.57
C GLY A 61 4.49 -6.28 -6.19
N ILE A 62 5.37 -6.35 -5.18
CA ILE A 62 5.04 -6.26 -3.76
C ILE A 62 5.95 -5.27 -3.00
N THR A 63 6.69 -4.42 -3.73
CA THR A 63 7.64 -3.45 -3.20
C THR A 63 7.00 -2.59 -2.11
N GLY A 64 5.74 -2.18 -2.28
CA GLY A 64 4.98 -1.42 -1.31
C GLY A 64 4.61 -2.15 -0.01
N ALA A 65 4.89 -3.45 0.09
CA ALA A 65 4.73 -4.24 1.31
C ALA A 65 6.07 -4.63 1.94
N MET A 66 7.19 -4.35 1.27
CA MET A 66 8.53 -4.65 1.76
C MET A 66 8.99 -3.61 2.79
N SER A 67 9.70 -4.08 3.82
CA SER A 67 10.12 -3.22 4.94
C SER A 67 10.98 -2.02 4.51
N GLY A 68 11.91 -2.19 3.56
CA GLY A 68 12.79 -1.11 3.11
C GLY A 68 12.03 0.03 2.44
N THR A 69 11.11 -0.30 1.54
CA THR A 69 10.25 0.69 0.88
C THR A 69 9.32 1.37 1.88
N CYS A 70 8.68 0.63 2.78
CA CYS A 70 7.80 1.21 3.79
C CYS A 70 8.55 2.08 4.81
N THR A 71 9.81 1.76 5.09
CA THR A 71 10.70 2.63 5.87
C THR A 71 10.84 3.97 5.16
N THR A 72 11.31 3.95 3.90
CA THR A 72 11.51 5.15 3.08
C THR A 72 10.21 5.96 2.89
N LEU A 73 9.10 5.28 2.58
CA LEU A 73 7.79 5.91 2.39
C LEU A 73 7.32 6.66 3.63
N SER A 74 7.58 6.13 4.83
CA SER A 74 7.10 6.73 6.08
C SER A 74 8.07 7.75 6.69
N GLU A 75 9.22 8.04 6.09
CA GLU A 75 10.18 9.02 6.64
C GLU A 75 9.55 10.41 6.77
N GLY A 76 9.51 10.94 8.00
CA GLY A 76 8.93 12.23 8.34
C GLY A 76 7.40 12.29 8.25
N THR A 77 6.72 11.13 8.17
CA THR A 77 5.26 11.05 8.01
C THR A 77 4.73 9.67 8.45
N GLU A 78 3.52 9.31 8.02
CA GLU A 78 2.92 7.99 8.19
C GLU A 78 2.57 7.34 6.85
N THR A 79 2.74 6.02 6.79
CA THR A 79 2.38 5.17 5.64
C THR A 79 1.54 3.99 6.10
N LEU A 80 0.45 3.73 5.39
CA LEU A 80 -0.33 2.50 5.46
C LEU A 80 0.04 1.62 4.27
N SER A 81 0.36 0.36 4.52
CA SER A 81 0.60 -0.67 3.49
C SER A 81 -0.50 -1.71 3.56
N VAL A 82 -1.18 -1.92 2.44
CA VAL A 82 -2.22 -2.94 2.25
C VAL A 82 -1.80 -3.88 1.14
N LEU A 83 -1.58 -5.15 1.47
CA LEU A 83 -1.26 -6.22 0.55
C LEU A 83 -2.47 -7.16 0.43
N ARG A 84 -2.85 -7.46 -0.82
CA ARG A 84 -3.63 -8.64 -1.15
C ARG A 84 -2.79 -9.51 -2.07
N GLY A 85 -2.25 -10.59 -1.52
CA GLY A 85 -1.42 -11.55 -2.25
C GLY A 85 -2.25 -12.44 -3.16
N ALA A 86 -1.64 -12.87 -4.27
CA ALA A 86 -2.25 -13.82 -5.19
C ALA A 86 -2.40 -15.23 -4.58
N ASP A 87 -1.62 -15.53 -3.54
CA ASP A 87 -1.67 -16.74 -2.72
C ASP A 87 -2.78 -16.70 -1.64
N GLY A 88 -3.58 -15.62 -1.62
CA GLY A 88 -4.63 -15.41 -0.63
C GLY A 88 -4.14 -14.77 0.67
N MET A 89 -2.83 -14.56 0.85
CA MET A 89 -2.29 -13.88 2.02
C MET A 89 -2.65 -12.40 1.98
N ASN A 90 -3.26 -11.88 3.04
CA ASN A 90 -3.51 -10.45 3.18
C ASN A 90 -2.62 -9.85 4.26
N SER A 91 -2.25 -8.58 4.12
CA SER A 91 -1.53 -7.90 5.19
C SER A 91 -1.88 -6.43 5.24
N PHE A 92 -2.05 -5.95 6.47
CA PHE A 92 -2.04 -4.54 6.80
C PHE A 92 -0.77 -4.23 7.60
N ALA A 93 -0.15 -3.09 7.32
CA ALA A 93 0.90 -2.54 8.17
C ALA A 93 0.81 -1.01 8.24
N HIS A 94 0.98 -0.47 9.44
CA HIS A 94 1.10 0.96 9.70
C HIS A 94 2.55 1.28 10.04
N TRP A 95 3.08 2.30 9.38
CA TRP A 95 4.44 2.79 9.53
C TRP A 95 4.42 4.28 9.86
N ARG A 96 5.32 4.71 10.73
CA ARG A 96 5.54 6.11 11.06
C ARG A 96 7.02 6.36 11.26
N ASP A 97 7.54 7.40 10.61
CA ASP A 97 8.93 7.84 10.73
C ASP A 97 9.94 6.69 10.54
N GLY A 98 9.75 5.90 9.49
CA GLY A 98 10.62 4.77 9.15
C GLY A 98 10.40 3.51 10.00
N ARG A 99 9.50 3.54 11.00
CA ARG A 99 9.28 2.42 11.92
C ARG A 99 7.93 1.78 11.72
N ARG A 100 7.89 0.44 11.72
CA ARG A 100 6.63 -0.31 11.71
C ARG A 100 5.98 -0.24 13.08
N VAL A 101 4.81 0.38 13.15
CA VAL A 101 4.02 0.58 14.37
C VAL A 101 3.10 -0.62 14.59
N GLU A 102 2.40 -1.06 13.55
CA GLU A 102 1.51 -2.23 13.60
C GLU A 102 1.65 -3.06 12.32
N ARG A 103 1.44 -4.38 12.45
CA ARG A 103 1.29 -5.30 11.31
C ARG A 103 0.43 -6.49 11.72
N PHE A 104 -0.46 -6.88 10.83
CA PHE A 104 -1.33 -8.03 11.01
C PHE A 104 -1.97 -8.49 9.69
N GLU A 105 -2.68 -9.60 9.72
CA GLU A 105 -3.57 -10.05 8.66
C GLU A 105 -5.03 -9.82 9.08
N PRO A 106 -5.79 -8.97 8.35
CA PRO A 106 -7.18 -8.67 8.71
C PRO A 106 -8.05 -9.94 8.76
N GLY A 107 -8.84 -10.08 9.83
CA GLY A 107 -9.71 -11.25 10.08
C GLY A 107 -8.99 -12.47 10.68
N MET A 108 -7.67 -12.42 10.84
CA MET A 108 -6.88 -13.53 11.39
C MET A 108 -6.43 -13.22 12.82
N THR A 109 -7.26 -13.58 13.80
CA THR A 109 -7.09 -13.20 15.23
C THR A 109 -5.73 -13.61 15.83
N PHE A 110 -5.10 -14.68 15.34
CA PHE A 110 -3.78 -15.11 15.79
C PHE A 110 -2.64 -14.14 15.36
N THR A 111 -2.92 -13.22 14.43
CA THR A 111 -1.98 -12.17 13.98
C THR A 111 -2.14 -10.86 14.74
N LYS A 112 -3.00 -10.80 15.75
CA LYS A 112 -3.25 -9.61 16.55
C LYS A 112 -1.94 -9.06 17.14
N PRO A 113 -1.60 -7.78 16.92
CA PRO A 113 -0.37 -7.19 17.43
C PRO A 113 -0.47 -6.89 18.94
N GLN A 114 0.69 -6.63 19.57
CA GLN A 114 0.73 -6.20 20.96
C GLN A 114 0.14 -4.79 21.14
N PRO A 115 -0.49 -4.47 22.29
CA PRO A 115 -0.99 -3.13 22.55
C PRO A 115 0.12 -2.06 22.57
N PRO A 116 -0.19 -0.81 22.19
CA PRO A 116 -1.46 -0.36 21.62
C PRO A 116 -1.64 -0.78 20.15
N HIS A 117 -2.87 -1.16 19.78
CA HIS A 117 -3.21 -1.66 18.43
C HIS A 117 -4.46 -1.00 17.81
N PRO A 118 -4.53 0.34 17.75
CA PRO A 118 -5.71 1.05 17.26
C PRO A 118 -6.11 0.70 15.81
N TRP A 119 -5.14 0.35 14.95
CA TRP A 119 -5.48 -0.03 13.57
C TRP A 119 -6.09 -1.42 13.50
N TRP A 120 -5.59 -2.38 14.28
CA TRP A 120 -6.25 -3.69 14.43
C TRP A 120 -7.72 -3.52 14.83
N ASP A 121 -7.98 -2.77 15.90
CA ASP A 121 -9.34 -2.59 16.42
C ASP A 121 -10.27 -1.95 15.38
N ALA A 122 -9.79 -0.90 14.69
CA ALA A 122 -10.57 -0.22 13.65
C ALA A 122 -10.89 -1.13 12.45
N VAL A 123 -9.91 -1.92 11.99
CA VAL A 123 -10.07 -2.83 10.85
C VAL A 123 -11.05 -3.97 11.19
N GLU A 124 -10.90 -4.59 12.34
CA GLU A 124 -11.79 -5.69 12.76
C GLU A 124 -13.24 -5.24 12.95
N VAL A 125 -13.46 -4.04 13.52
CA VAL A 125 -14.80 -3.44 13.62
C VAL A 125 -15.41 -3.25 12.23
N HIS A 126 -14.63 -2.74 11.27
CA HIS A 126 -15.13 -2.51 9.91
C HIS A 126 -15.43 -3.82 9.17
N LEU A 127 -14.58 -4.84 9.32
CA LEU A 127 -14.80 -6.17 8.75
C LEU A 127 -16.10 -6.79 9.26
N ALA A 128 -16.35 -6.74 10.57
CA ALA A 128 -17.59 -7.23 11.16
C ALA A 128 -18.83 -6.52 10.59
N TYR A 129 -18.74 -5.21 10.33
CA TYR A 129 -19.81 -4.45 9.70
C TYR A 129 -20.08 -4.89 8.25
N VAL A 130 -19.02 -5.02 7.43
CA VAL A 130 -19.14 -5.44 6.02
C VAL A 130 -19.74 -6.83 5.90
N LEU A 131 -19.28 -7.79 6.74
CA LEU A 131 -19.79 -9.16 6.73
C LEU A 131 -21.28 -9.25 7.10
N ARG A 132 -21.77 -8.38 8.00
CA ARG A 132 -23.19 -8.32 8.35
C ARG A 132 -24.05 -7.82 7.19
N ARG A 133 -23.54 -6.86 6.40
CA ARG A 133 -24.28 -6.27 5.27
C ARG A 133 -24.39 -7.21 4.06
N ILE A 134 -23.47 -8.15 3.89
CA ILE A 134 -23.52 -9.15 2.80
C ILE A 134 -24.50 -10.30 3.12
N ARG A 135 -24.83 -10.50 4.40
CA ARG A 135 -25.68 -11.61 4.88
C ARG A 135 -27.14 -11.23 5.15
N GLY A 136 -27.54 -9.98 4.92
CA GLY A 136 -28.91 -9.48 5.07
C GLY A 136 -29.41 -8.91 3.76
#